data_AF-O46200-F1
#
_entry.id   AF-O46200-F1
#
_cell.length_a   1.000
_cell.length_b   1.000
_cell.length_c   1.000
_cell.angle_alpha   90.00
_cell.angle_beta   90.00
_cell.angle_gamma   90.00
#
_symmetry.space_group_name_H-M   'P 1'
#
loop_
_entity.id
_entity.type
_entity.pdbx_description
1 polymer ?
#
loop_
_entity_poly.entity_id
_entity_poly.type
_entity_poly.pdbx_seq_one_letter_code
_entity_poly.pdbx_strand_id
1 'polypeptide(L)'
;MKAIIVFILFISSVHAMSKCNQAIYLNLDPHCGILPDCNLDGPNPSYLKRVSCERKENGKPGFIELIPGKCLHGKPRCSLK
;
A
#
# COMPACT_ATOMS: atom_id res chain seq x y z
N MET A 1 34.06 18.04 -5.34
CA MET A 1 33.04 17.98 -4.26
C MET A 1 31.66 18.50 -4.70
N LYS A 2 31.52 19.70 -5.28
CA LYS A 2 30.21 20.22 -5.76
C LYS A 2 29.44 19.27 -6.69
N ALA A 3 30.12 18.64 -7.65
CA ALA A 3 29.48 17.70 -8.59
C ALA A 3 28.90 16.45 -7.89
N ILE A 4 29.56 15.94 -6.85
CA ILE A 4 29.11 14.76 -6.10
C ILE A 4 27.82 15.09 -5.34
N ILE A 5 27.74 16.26 -4.71
CA ILE A 5 26.53 16.70 -4.00
C ILE A 5 25.35 16.84 -4.97
N VAL A 6 25.57 17.44 -6.14
CA VAL A 6 24.54 17.56 -7.18
C VAL A 6 24.07 16.18 -7.65
N PHE A 7 25.00 15.24 -7.83
CA PHE A 7 24.67 13.87 -8.25
C PHE A 7 23.87 13.11 -7.18
N ILE A 8 24.22 13.24 -5.89
CA ILE A 8 23.47 12.63 -4.78
C ILE A 8 22.05 13.20 -4.71
N LEU A 9 21.89 14.52 -4.82
CA LEU A 9 20.57 15.17 -4.84
C LEU A 9 19.72 14.69 -6.03
N PHE A 10 20.34 14.51 -7.20
CA PHE A 10 19.66 14.02 -8.39
C PHE A 10 19.20 12.56 -8.27
N ILE A 11 20.02 11.66 -7.69
CA ILE A 11 19.58 10.27 -7.46
C ILE A 11 18.49 10.20 -6.39
N SER A 12 18.53 11.11 -5.41
CA SER A 12 17.54 11.18 -4.32
C SER A 12 16.16 11.59 -4.85
N SER A 13 16.10 12.52 -5.80
CA SER A 13 14.83 12.97 -6.38
C SER A 13 14.17 11.91 -7.28
N VAL A 14 14.95 11.13 -8.02
CA VAL A 14 14.42 10.04 -8.88
C VAL A 14 13.74 8.94 -8.05
N HIS A 15 14.18 8.71 -6.81
CA HIS A 15 13.57 7.71 -5.93
C HIS A 15 12.30 8.18 -5.22
N ALA A 16 11.96 9.48 -5.26
CA ALA A 16 10.86 10.02 -4.45
C ALA A 16 9.46 9.76 -5.04
N MET A 17 9.36 9.31 -6.30
CA MET A 17 8.07 9.08 -6.93
C MET A 17 7.55 7.68 -6.61
N SER A 18 6.45 7.60 -5.87
CA SER A 18 5.80 6.33 -5.52
C SER A 18 5.47 5.53 -6.78
N LYS A 19 5.87 4.26 -6.79
CA LYS A 19 5.53 3.26 -7.79
C LYS A 19 4.09 2.77 -7.63
N CYS A 20 3.40 3.16 -6.55
CA CYS A 20 2.03 2.76 -6.24
C CYS A 20 0.98 3.65 -6.91
N ASN A 21 1.18 3.97 -8.19
CA ASN A 21 0.28 4.85 -8.95
C ASN A 21 -0.89 4.10 -9.59
N GLN A 22 -1.38 3.05 -8.92
CA GLN A 22 -2.48 2.22 -9.41
C GLN A 22 -3.78 3.03 -9.38
N ALA A 23 -4.50 3.05 -10.49
CA ALA A 23 -5.83 3.66 -10.56
C ALA A 23 -6.75 3.00 -9.54
N ILE A 24 -7.45 3.83 -8.75
CA ILE A 24 -8.55 3.37 -7.90
C ILE A 24 -9.83 3.46 -8.71
N TYR A 25 -10.48 2.32 -8.89
CA TYR A 25 -11.81 2.28 -9.46
C TYR A 25 -12.83 2.71 -8.41
N LEU A 26 -13.85 3.45 -8.82
CA LEU A 26 -14.91 3.98 -7.94
C LEU A 26 -16.05 2.97 -7.69
N ASN A 27 -15.94 1.75 -8.19
CA ASN A 27 -16.91 0.70 -7.90
C ASN A 27 -16.89 0.35 -6.41
N LEU A 28 -18.07 0.21 -5.82
CA LEU A 28 -18.22 -0.29 -4.46
C LEU A 28 -18.28 -1.82 -4.53
N ASP A 29 -17.16 -2.45 -4.21
CA ASP A 29 -17.01 -3.91 -4.22
C ASP A 29 -16.22 -4.32 -2.97
N PRO A 30 -16.82 -4.24 -1.77
CA PRO A 30 -16.09 -4.33 -0.51
C PRO A 30 -15.20 -5.56 -0.47
N HIS A 31 -13.96 -5.39 -0.01
CA HIS A 31 -13.00 -6.46 0.17
C HIS A 31 -12.26 -6.28 1.50
N CYS A 32 -11.68 -7.37 2.00
CA CYS A 32 -10.84 -7.40 3.18
C CYS A 32 -9.41 -7.76 2.79
N GLY A 33 -8.45 -6.91 3.16
CA GLY A 33 -7.02 -7.20 3.05
C GLY A 33 -6.53 -7.97 4.27
N ILE A 34 -5.90 -9.13 4.05
CA ILE A 34 -5.47 -10.04 5.11
C ILE A 34 -3.97 -9.99 5.31
N LEU A 35 -3.57 -9.88 6.58
CA LEU A 35 -2.23 -10.16 7.09
C LEU A 35 -2.32 -11.18 8.24
N PRO A 36 -1.19 -11.78 8.67
CA PRO A 36 -1.18 -12.77 9.74
C PRO A 36 -1.72 -12.20 11.06
N ASP A 37 -1.37 -10.95 11.36
CA ASP A 37 -1.59 -10.24 12.62
C ASP A 37 -2.72 -9.20 12.56
N CYS A 38 -3.10 -8.72 11.38
CA CYS A 38 -4.13 -7.69 11.22
C CYS A 38 -4.94 -7.88 9.92
N ASN A 39 -6.05 -7.15 9.80
CA ASN A 39 -6.82 -7.08 8.56
C ASN A 39 -7.29 -5.64 8.26
N LEU A 40 -7.68 -5.34 7.02
CA LEU A 40 -8.14 -4.01 6.62
C LEU A 40 -9.34 -4.08 5.68
N ASP A 41 -10.45 -3.47 6.08
CA ASP A 41 -11.58 -3.23 5.19
C ASP A 41 -11.22 -2.20 4.11
N GLY A 42 -11.56 -2.52 2.86
CA GLY A 42 -11.44 -1.63 1.72
C GLY A 42 -12.76 -1.52 0.95
N PRO A 43 -13.03 -0.36 0.33
CA PRO A 43 -14.24 -0.16 -0.48
C PRO A 43 -14.22 -1.00 -1.77
N ASN A 44 -13.04 -1.38 -2.25
CA ASN A 44 -12.83 -2.22 -3.44
C ASN A 44 -11.42 -2.83 -3.46
N PRO A 45 -11.18 -3.87 -4.29
CA PRO A 45 -9.88 -4.53 -4.34
C PRO A 45 -8.78 -3.61 -4.89
N SER A 46 -9.09 -2.62 -5.73
CA SER A 46 -8.09 -1.69 -6.27
C SER A 46 -7.52 -0.76 -5.20
N TYR A 47 -8.36 -0.30 -4.26
CA TYR A 47 -7.93 0.43 -3.08
C TYR A 47 -6.97 -0.41 -2.23
N LEU A 48 -7.32 -1.66 -1.94
CA LEU A 48 -6.48 -2.53 -1.12
C LEU A 48 -5.16 -2.89 -1.81
N LYS A 49 -5.15 -3.05 -3.14
CA LYS A 49 -3.91 -3.23 -3.92
C LYS A 49 -3.00 -2.01 -3.80
N ARG A 50 -3.56 -0.79 -3.89
CA ARG A 50 -2.79 0.45 -3.69
C ARG A 50 -2.21 0.53 -2.29
N VAL A 51 -3.02 0.31 -1.24
CA VAL A 51 -2.54 0.29 0.14
C VAL A 51 -1.49 -0.80 0.36
N SER A 52 -1.68 -2.00 -0.21
CA SER A 52 -0.69 -3.09 -0.15
C SER A 52 0.64 -2.68 -0.78
N CYS A 53 0.60 -1.97 -1.90
CA CYS A 53 1.78 -1.41 -2.53
C CYS A 53 2.45 -0.34 -1.65
N GLU A 54 1.68 0.64 -1.15
CA GLU A 54 2.20 1.72 -0.29
C GLU A 54 2.86 1.15 0.98
N ARG A 55 2.29 0.09 1.56
CA ARG A 55 2.90 -0.62 2.70
C ARG A 55 4.27 -1.19 2.34
N LYS A 56 4.40 -1.84 1.17
CA LYS A 56 5.69 -2.40 0.70
C LYS A 56 6.72 -1.31 0.47
N GLU A 57 6.34 -0.17 -0.10
CA GLU A 57 7.25 0.97 -0.27
C GLU A 57 7.74 1.54 1.06
N ASN A 58 6.92 1.47 2.11
CA ASN A 58 7.28 1.90 3.46
C ASN A 58 7.91 0.79 4.31
N GLY A 59 8.41 -0.29 3.70
CA GLY A 59 9.11 -1.38 4.40
C GLY A 59 8.21 -2.30 5.23
N LYS A 60 6.88 -2.23 5.03
CA LYS A 60 5.90 -3.09 5.70
C LYS A 60 5.41 -4.20 4.77
N PRO A 61 4.93 -5.34 5.31
CA PRO A 61 4.34 -6.37 4.49
C PRO A 61 3.03 -5.87 3.85
N GLY A 62 2.87 -6.09 2.55
CA GLY A 62 1.58 -5.93 1.87
C GLY A 62 0.63 -7.07 2.18
N PHE A 63 -0.67 -6.89 1.91
CA PHE A 63 -1.68 -7.92 2.13
C PHE A 63 -1.33 -9.22 1.40
N ILE A 64 -1.47 -10.34 2.09
CA ILE A 64 -1.23 -11.70 1.57
C ILE A 64 -2.40 -12.12 0.68
N GLU A 65 -3.61 -11.74 1.08
CA GLU A 65 -4.85 -12.11 0.41
C GLU A 65 -5.84 -10.95 0.45
N LEU A 66 -6.69 -10.89 -0.59
CA LEU A 66 -7.86 -10.02 -0.63
C LEU A 66 -9.10 -10.92 -0.72
N ILE A 67 -9.95 -10.86 0.30
CA ILE A 67 -11.17 -11.67 0.37
C ILE A 67 -12.37 -10.77 0.05
N PRO A 68 -13.33 -11.19 -0.79
CA PRO A 68 -14.57 -10.45 -1.02
C PRO A 68 -15.36 -10.25 0.28
N GLY A 69 -15.98 -9.08 0.41
CA GLY A 69 -16.74 -8.67 1.60
C GLY A 69 -15.91 -7.95 2.66
N LYS A 70 -16.54 -7.66 3.80
CA LYS A 70 -15.88 -7.04 4.96
C LYS A 70 -15.00 -8.04 5.70
N CYS A 71 -14.01 -7.53 6.42
CA CYS A 71 -13.18 -8.33 7.30
C CYS A 71 -14.00 -8.98 8.41
N LEU A 72 -13.74 -10.28 8.62
CA LEU A 72 -14.28 -10.99 9.78
C LEU A 72 -13.69 -10.42 11.08
N HIS A 73 -14.53 -10.34 12.10
CA HIS A 73 -14.11 -9.95 13.44
C HIS A 73 -13.16 -11.01 14.03
N GLY A 74 -12.09 -10.57 14.69
CA GLY A 74 -11.13 -11.46 15.35
C GLY A 74 -9.68 -11.00 15.26
N LYS A 75 -9.34 -10.17 14.27
CA LYS A 75 -8.03 -9.52 14.16
C LYS A 75 -8.16 -8.00 14.31
N PRO A 76 -7.11 -7.32 14.81
CA PRO A 76 -7.07 -5.87 14.84
C PRO A 76 -6.98 -5.29 13.43
N ARG A 77 -7.39 -4.03 13.28
CA ARG A 77 -7.26 -3.30 12.02
C ARG A 77 -5.80 -2.98 11.72
N CYS A 78 -5.35 -3.21 10.48
CA CYS A 78 -4.01 -2.82 10.05
C CYS A 78 -3.82 -1.31 10.01
N SER A 79 -2.61 -0.85 10.33
CA SER A 79 -2.18 0.52 10.00
C SER A 79 -2.23 0.73 8.49
N LEU A 80 -2.72 1.89 8.06
CA LEU A 80 -2.86 2.25 6.65
C LEU A 80 -1.50 2.44 5.95
N LYS A 81 -0.48 2.86 6.71
CA LYS A 81 0.90 3.08 6.27
C LYS A 81 1.85 2.55 7.32
#